data_AF-A0A7M1R0B7-F1
#
_entry.id   AF-A0A7M1R0B7-F1
#
_cell.length_a   1.000
_cell.length_b   1.000
_cell.length_c   1.000
_cell.angle_alpha   90.00
_cell.angle_beta   90.00
_cell.angle_gamma   90.00
#
_symmetry.space_group_name_H-M   'P 1'
#
loop_
_entity.id
_entity.type
_entity.pdbx_description
1 polymer ?
#
loop_
_entity_poly.entity_id
_entity_poly.type
_entity_poly.pdbx_seq_one_letter_code
_entity_poly.pdbx_strand_id
1 'polypeptide(L)'
;MMAENQNTDEVQESATPDPAPAQETDWKAEARKWEDRAKANRAQVSQLQAKVDQLQGASSDLEKALERISALEQHNSTLERNALIAQVASAKQVDPALLVGDTLEELETHADRLLAWRGGVVKQAAAPGLGHQPKNEPDISETKQLVRELFHKE
;
A
#
# COMPACT_ATOMS: atom_id res chain seq x y z
N MET A 1 -69.40 -52.67 66.87
CA MET A 1 -69.34 -54.07 66.42
C MET A 1 -67.89 -54.42 66.18
N MET A 2 -67.38 -55.38 66.96
CA MET A 2 -66.01 -55.88 66.94
C MET A 2 -65.80 -56.75 65.69
N ALA A 3 -64.64 -56.61 65.04
CA ALA A 3 -64.07 -57.63 64.18
C ALA A 3 -62.55 -57.60 64.36
N GLU A 4 -62.07 -58.66 64.99
CA GLU A 4 -60.68 -59.02 65.23
C GLU A 4 -60.14 -59.72 63.97
N ASN A 5 -58.98 -59.32 63.45
CA ASN A 5 -58.13 -60.27 62.71
C ASN A 5 -56.67 -59.80 62.58
N GLN A 6 -55.83 -60.38 63.44
CA GLN A 6 -54.51 -60.95 63.16
C GLN A 6 -53.57 -60.16 62.21
N ASN A 7 -52.64 -59.41 62.81
CA ASN A 7 -51.47 -58.85 62.16
C ASN A 7 -50.33 -59.87 62.23
N THR A 8 -50.04 -60.51 61.10
CA THR A 8 -48.97 -61.49 60.89
C THR A 8 -47.63 -60.78 60.67
N ASP A 9 -46.57 -61.35 61.24
CA ASP A 9 -45.15 -61.07 61.04
C ASP A 9 -44.75 -60.69 59.61
N GLU A 10 -43.98 -59.61 59.45
CA GLU A 10 -42.78 -59.57 58.60
C GLU A 10 -41.77 -58.55 59.18
N VAL A 11 -40.75 -59.07 59.83
CA VAL A 11 -39.51 -58.34 60.16
C VAL A 11 -38.72 -58.21 58.86
N GLN A 12 -38.71 -57.01 58.25
CA GLN A 12 -37.77 -56.68 57.17
C GLN A 12 -36.67 -55.78 57.73
N GLU A 13 -35.60 -56.46 58.09
CA GLU A 13 -34.27 -55.95 58.39
C GLU A 13 -33.75 -55.14 57.18
N SER A 14 -33.76 -53.81 57.32
CA SER A 14 -33.16 -52.90 56.35
C SER A 14 -31.64 -52.97 56.48
N ALA A 15 -31.01 -53.81 55.66
CA ALA A 15 -29.57 -53.85 55.50
C ALA A 15 -29.05 -52.49 54.99
N THR A 16 -28.27 -51.82 55.83
CA THR A 16 -27.46 -50.66 55.47
C THR A 16 -26.48 -51.08 54.36
N PRO A 17 -26.38 -50.36 53.23
CA PRO A 17 -25.38 -50.69 52.22
C PRO A 17 -23.99 -50.42 52.78
N ASP A 18 -23.13 -51.44 52.77
CA ASP A 18 -21.72 -51.35 53.15
C ASP A 18 -21.04 -50.19 52.40
N PRO A 19 -20.20 -49.38 53.06
CA PRO A 19 -19.42 -48.37 52.37
C PRO A 19 -18.44 -49.06 51.43
N ALA A 20 -18.57 -48.80 50.12
CA ALA A 20 -17.60 -49.24 49.14
C ALA A 20 -16.18 -48.83 49.59
N PRO A 21 -15.17 -49.72 49.48
CA PRO A 21 -13.83 -49.39 49.94
C PRO A 21 -13.32 -48.16 49.18
N ALA A 22 -12.88 -47.14 49.91
CA ALA A 22 -12.20 -45.99 49.33
C ALA A 22 -11.01 -46.50 48.51
N GLN A 23 -11.04 -46.30 47.19
CA GLN A 23 -9.90 -46.59 46.33
C GLN A 23 -8.74 -45.68 46.74
N GLU A 24 -7.82 -46.21 47.54
CA GLU A 24 -6.55 -45.55 47.81
C GLU A 24 -5.87 -45.26 46.47
N THR A 25 -5.71 -43.98 46.15
CA THR A 25 -5.16 -43.55 44.87
C THR A 25 -3.68 -43.90 44.85
N ASP A 26 -3.27 -44.78 43.92
CA ASP A 26 -1.86 -45.07 43.70
C ASP A 26 -1.18 -43.85 43.04
N TRP A 27 -0.61 -43.00 43.88
CA TRP A 27 0.10 -41.78 43.47
C TRP A 27 1.26 -42.05 42.50
N LYS A 28 1.85 -43.25 42.53
CA LYS A 28 2.93 -43.62 41.61
C LYS A 28 2.39 -43.93 40.23
N ALA A 29 1.23 -44.59 40.14
CA ALA A 29 0.52 -44.78 38.89
C ALA A 29 0.06 -43.44 38.29
N GLU A 30 -0.44 -42.54 39.12
CA GLU A 30 -0.87 -41.22 38.66
C GLU A 30 0.33 -40.38 38.17
N ALA A 31 1.45 -40.34 38.91
CA ALA A 31 2.67 -39.66 38.49
C ALA A 31 3.17 -40.13 37.11
N ARG A 32 3.12 -41.44 36.84
CA ARG A 32 3.46 -41.99 35.51
C ARG A 32 2.53 -41.48 34.41
N LYS A 33 1.22 -41.43 34.66
CA LYS A 33 0.26 -40.85 33.70
C LYS A 33 0.59 -39.38 33.41
N TRP A 34 0.96 -38.60 34.42
CA TRP A 34 1.35 -37.21 34.24
C TRP A 34 2.66 -37.07 33.45
N GLU A 35 3.65 -37.91 33.71
CA GLU A 35 4.87 -37.94 32.91
C GLU A 35 4.61 -38.32 31.45
N ASP A 36 3.78 -39.33 31.20
CA ASP A 36 3.42 -39.76 29.85
C ASP A 36 2.63 -38.67 29.12
N ARG A 37 1.68 -38.02 29.81
CA ARG A 37 0.95 -36.85 29.29
C ARG A 37 1.88 -35.68 29.02
N ALA A 38 2.85 -35.40 29.88
CA ALA A 38 3.81 -34.33 29.67
C ALA A 38 4.72 -34.59 28.47
N LYS A 39 5.19 -35.83 28.30
CA LYS A 39 5.97 -36.25 27.12
C LYS A 39 5.13 -36.16 25.84
N ALA A 40 3.89 -36.64 25.87
CA ALA A 40 2.97 -36.55 24.73
C ALA A 40 2.67 -35.09 24.35
N ASN A 41 2.36 -34.24 25.32
CA ASN A 41 2.14 -32.81 25.08
C ASN A 41 3.39 -32.13 24.53
N ARG A 42 4.57 -32.43 25.07
CA ARG A 42 5.83 -31.88 24.54
C ARG A 42 6.07 -32.30 23.09
N ALA A 43 5.79 -33.56 22.76
CA ALA A 43 5.89 -34.05 21.39
C ALA A 43 4.90 -33.34 20.45
N GLN A 44 3.65 -33.14 20.88
CA GLN A 44 2.64 -32.40 20.12
C GLN A 44 3.03 -30.94 19.91
N VAL A 45 3.51 -30.25 20.94
CA VAL A 45 3.99 -28.86 20.83
C VAL A 45 5.16 -28.77 19.84
N SER A 46 6.13 -29.69 19.91
CA SER A 46 7.25 -29.73 18.95
C SER A 46 6.78 -29.92 17.51
N GLN A 47 5.82 -30.83 17.29
CA GLN A 47 5.23 -31.05 15.96
C GLN A 47 4.44 -29.83 15.44
N LEU A 48 3.70 -29.16 16.31
CA LEU A 48 2.97 -27.94 15.96
C LEU A 48 3.93 -26.80 15.63
N GLN A 49 4.99 -26.62 16.42
CA GLN A 49 6.02 -25.62 16.14
C GLN A 49 6.66 -25.84 14.77
N ALA A 50 7.07 -27.08 14.46
CA ALA A 50 7.64 -27.40 13.16
C ALA A 50 6.70 -27.09 11.99
N LYS A 51 5.38 -27.30 12.16
CA LYS A 51 4.38 -26.95 11.15
C LYS A 51 4.21 -25.44 11.01
N VAL A 52 4.23 -24.69 12.11
CA VAL A 52 4.16 -23.22 12.08
C VAL A 52 5.37 -22.64 11.35
N ASP A 53 6.58 -23.13 11.65
CA ASP A 53 7.81 -22.67 11.01
C ASP A 53 7.80 -22.95 9.49
N GLN A 54 7.30 -24.13 9.07
CA GLN A 54 7.12 -24.46 7.65
C GLN A 54 6.12 -23.52 6.95
N LEU A 55 4.98 -23.24 7.58
CA LEU A 55 3.96 -22.36 7.01
C LEU A 55 4.45 -20.92 6.92
N GLN A 56 5.20 -20.43 7.91
CA GLN A 56 5.81 -19.11 7.87
C GLN A 56 6.87 -19.00 6.76
N GLY A 57 7.72 -20.02 6.60
CA GLY A 57 8.69 -20.07 5.48
C GLY A 57 7.99 -20.02 4.12
N ALA A 58 6.98 -20.86 3.92
CA ALA A 58 6.21 -20.90 2.68
C ALA A 58 5.46 -19.59 2.39
N SER A 59 4.93 -18.94 3.43
CA SER A 59 4.27 -17.63 3.29
C SER A 59 5.25 -16.54 2.87
N SER A 60 6.46 -16.53 3.46
CA SER A 60 7.51 -15.58 3.08
C SER A 60 7.99 -15.75 1.64
N ASP A 61 8.12 -16.99 1.17
CA ASP A 61 8.51 -17.26 -0.21
C ASP A 61 7.42 -16.88 -1.21
N LEU A 62 6.14 -17.08 -0.85
CA LEU A 62 5.00 -16.65 -1.65
C LEU A 62 4.93 -15.11 -1.73
N GLU A 63 5.13 -14.41 -0.62
CA GLU A 63 5.19 -12.94 -0.59
C GLU A 63 6.29 -12.39 -1.50
N LYS A 64 7.50 -12.95 -1.44
CA LYS A 64 8.60 -12.56 -2.34
C LYS A 64 8.29 -12.82 -3.81
N ALA A 65 7.62 -13.94 -4.11
CA ALA A 65 7.21 -14.26 -5.47
C ALA A 65 6.16 -13.27 -5.99
N LEU A 66 5.17 -12.92 -5.16
CA LEU A 66 4.16 -11.90 -5.50
C LEU A 66 4.79 -10.53 -5.70
N GLU A 67 5.72 -10.12 -4.85
CA GLU A 67 6.42 -8.85 -5.00
C GLU A 67 7.24 -8.81 -6.29
N ARG A 68 7.88 -9.93 -6.65
CA ARG A 68 8.60 -10.04 -7.93
C ARG A 68 7.66 -9.96 -9.13
N ILE A 69 6.50 -10.61 -9.07
CA ILE A 69 5.48 -10.56 -10.12
C ILE A 69 4.96 -9.12 -10.25
N SER A 70 4.57 -8.48 -9.14
CA SER A 70 4.08 -7.10 -9.15
C SER A 70 5.11 -6.12 -9.71
N ALA A 71 6.40 -6.28 -9.35
CA ALA A 71 7.47 -5.46 -9.90
C ALA A 71 7.62 -5.66 -11.43
N LEU A 72 7.47 -6.88 -11.91
CA LEU A 72 7.51 -7.18 -13.36
C LEU A 72 6.27 -6.62 -14.08
N GLU A 73 5.08 -6.72 -13.49
CA GLU A 73 3.85 -6.14 -14.04
C GLU A 73 3.91 -4.61 -14.12
N GLN A 74 4.41 -3.94 -13.08
CA GLN A 74 4.63 -2.49 -13.09
C GLN A 74 5.62 -2.07 -14.18
N HIS A 75 6.69 -2.84 -14.36
CA HIS A 75 7.66 -2.60 -15.41
C HIS A 75 7.06 -2.80 -16.80
N ASN A 76 6.29 -3.87 -17.01
CA ASN A 76 5.60 -4.12 -18.28
C ASN A 76 4.57 -3.03 -18.58
N SER A 77 3.75 -2.64 -17.61
CA SER A 77 2.79 -1.55 -17.77
C SER A 77 3.48 -0.23 -18.13
N THR A 78 4.65 0.05 -17.54
CA THR A 78 5.46 1.22 -17.89
C THR A 78 5.98 1.15 -19.32
N LEU A 79 6.46 -0.02 -19.76
CA LEU A 79 6.92 -0.22 -21.15
C LEU A 79 5.76 -0.07 -22.15
N GLU A 80 4.60 -0.64 -21.85
CA GLU A 80 3.39 -0.52 -22.67
C GLU A 80 2.95 0.94 -22.78
N ARG A 81 2.91 1.67 -21.66
CA ARG A 81 2.63 3.11 -21.65
C ARG A 81 3.65 3.87 -22.51
N ASN A 82 4.94 3.61 -22.34
CA ASN A 82 5.98 4.27 -23.12
C ASN A 82 5.87 3.97 -24.62
N ALA A 83 5.46 2.75 -24.99
CA ALA A 83 5.21 2.37 -26.37
C ALA A 83 4.01 3.12 -26.96
N LEU A 84 2.93 3.32 -26.19
CA LEU A 84 1.79 4.15 -26.59
C LEU A 84 2.18 5.62 -26.77
N ILE A 85 2.93 6.18 -25.80
CA ILE A 85 3.47 7.54 -25.88
C ILE A 85 4.35 7.70 -27.12
N ALA A 86 5.26 6.76 -27.40
CA ALA A 86 6.13 6.81 -28.56
C ALA A 86 5.36 6.75 -29.89
N GLN A 87 4.30 5.94 -29.97
CA GLN A 87 3.42 5.87 -31.14
C GLN A 87 2.71 7.20 -31.39
N VAL A 88 2.07 7.77 -30.36
CA VAL A 88 1.36 9.06 -30.47
C VAL A 88 2.34 10.19 -30.78
N ALA A 89 3.49 10.23 -30.11
CA ALA A 89 4.56 11.18 -30.35
C ALA A 89 5.08 11.15 -31.79
N SER A 90 5.32 9.95 -32.34
CA SER A 90 5.75 9.78 -33.73
C SER A 90 4.66 10.18 -34.72
N ALA A 91 3.39 9.88 -34.44
CA ALA A 91 2.28 10.23 -35.32
C ALA A 91 2.02 11.75 -35.36
N LYS A 92 2.12 12.43 -34.23
CA LYS A 92 1.82 13.86 -34.07
C LYS A 92 3.06 14.77 -34.16
N GLN A 93 4.26 14.19 -34.24
CA GLN A 93 5.56 14.89 -34.22
C GLN A 93 5.72 15.81 -33.00
N VAL A 94 5.41 15.27 -31.82
CA VAL A 94 5.56 15.94 -30.52
C VAL A 94 6.59 15.17 -29.69
N ASP A 95 7.36 15.85 -28.85
CA ASP A 95 8.32 15.21 -27.95
C ASP A 95 7.59 14.25 -26.98
N PRO A 96 7.94 12.95 -26.93
CA PRO A 96 7.32 12.00 -26.02
C PRO A 96 7.44 12.40 -24.55
N ALA A 97 8.48 13.14 -24.14
CA ALA A 97 8.66 13.58 -22.76
C ALA A 97 7.60 14.61 -22.31
N LEU A 98 6.88 15.23 -23.24
CA LEU A 98 5.84 16.23 -22.96
C LEU A 98 4.43 15.63 -22.93
N LEU A 99 4.25 14.36 -23.31
CA LEU A 99 2.94 13.72 -23.33
C LEU A 99 2.61 13.12 -21.96
N VAL A 100 1.40 13.43 -21.47
CA VAL A 100 0.87 12.95 -20.20
C VAL A 100 -0.49 12.32 -20.47
N GLY A 101 -0.69 11.11 -19.96
CA GLY A 101 -1.92 10.34 -20.13
C GLY A 101 -1.64 8.85 -20.01
N ASP A 102 -2.67 8.10 -19.67
CA ASP A 102 -2.59 6.64 -19.53
C ASP A 102 -3.29 5.92 -20.69
N THR A 103 -4.15 6.64 -21.40
CA THR A 103 -4.91 6.12 -22.53
C THR A 103 -4.50 6.82 -23.83
N LEU A 104 -4.74 6.13 -24.95
CA LEU A 104 -4.44 6.67 -26.28
C LEU A 104 -5.17 7.99 -26.54
N GLU A 105 -6.46 8.08 -26.18
CA GLU A 105 -7.29 9.26 -26.40
C GLU A 105 -6.80 10.49 -25.60
N GLU A 106 -6.37 10.28 -24.36
CA GLU A 106 -5.77 11.33 -23.52
C GLU A 106 -4.45 11.82 -24.13
N LEU A 107 -3.60 10.90 -24.57
CA LEU A 107 -2.32 11.23 -25.20
C LEU A 107 -2.52 12.01 -26.50
N GLU A 108 -3.48 11.62 -27.34
CA GLU A 108 -3.80 12.32 -28.58
C GLU A 108 -4.38 13.71 -28.31
N THR A 109 -5.33 13.82 -27.38
CA THR A 109 -5.93 15.11 -27.00
C THR A 109 -4.87 16.05 -26.42
N HIS A 110 -3.95 15.52 -25.61
CA HIS A 110 -2.84 16.29 -25.06
C HIS A 110 -1.86 16.73 -26.15
N ALA A 111 -1.51 15.85 -27.09
CA ALA A 111 -0.68 16.19 -28.23
C ALA A 111 -1.33 17.29 -29.08
N ASP A 112 -2.62 17.19 -29.38
CA ASP A 112 -3.36 18.19 -30.16
C ASP A 112 -3.42 19.54 -29.43
N ARG A 113 -3.57 19.53 -28.09
CA ARG A 113 -3.48 20.75 -27.26
C ARG A 113 -2.09 21.40 -27.36
N LEU A 114 -1.02 20.61 -27.31
CA LEU A 114 0.36 21.11 -27.46
C LEU A 114 0.59 21.70 -28.85
N LEU A 115 0.06 21.07 -29.90
CA LEU A 115 0.13 21.57 -31.26
C LEU A 115 -0.63 22.89 -31.43
N ALA A 116 -1.83 22.99 -30.87
CA ALA A 116 -2.64 24.21 -30.87
C ALA A 116 -1.94 25.35 -30.12
N TRP A 117 -1.38 25.07 -28.94
CA TRP A 117 -0.59 26.04 -28.17
C TRP A 117 0.63 26.51 -28.96
N ARG A 118 1.39 25.60 -29.58
CA ARG A 118 2.54 25.94 -30.43
C ARG A 118 2.13 26.79 -31.65
N GLY A 119 1.00 26.49 -32.27
CA GLY A 119 0.47 27.27 -33.39
C GLY A 119 -0.02 28.67 -33.01
N GLY A 120 -0.47 28.85 -31.76
CA GLY A 120 -0.88 30.14 -31.19
C GLY A 120 0.28 31.05 -30.80
N VAL A 121 1.49 30.52 -30.61
CA VAL A 121 2.72 31.31 -30.44
C VAL A 121 3.13 31.85 -31.80
N VAL A 122 2.46 32.91 -32.25
CA VAL A 122 2.97 33.75 -33.33
C VAL A 122 4.35 34.20 -32.90
N LYS A 123 5.41 33.78 -33.61
CA LYS A 123 6.74 34.38 -33.47
C LYS A 123 6.55 35.87 -33.72
N GLN A 124 6.47 36.65 -32.64
CA GLN A 124 6.55 38.10 -32.73
C GLN A 124 7.84 38.37 -33.48
N ALA A 125 7.72 38.91 -34.69
CA ALA A 125 8.87 39.37 -35.44
C ALA A 125 9.67 40.28 -34.51
N ALA A 126 10.98 40.04 -34.40
CA ALA A 126 11.86 40.83 -33.55
C ALA A 126 11.52 42.32 -33.76
N ALA A 127 11.22 43.02 -32.67
CA ALA A 127 10.72 44.40 -32.71
C ALA A 127 11.57 45.22 -33.69
N PRO A 128 10.95 45.97 -34.63
CA PRO A 128 11.69 46.79 -35.58
C PRO A 128 12.49 47.83 -34.78
N GLY A 129 13.81 47.64 -34.69
CA GLY A 129 14.70 48.52 -33.92
C GLY A 129 15.80 47.82 -33.12
N LEU A 130 15.81 46.48 -33.00
CA LEU A 130 16.96 45.74 -32.47
C LEU A 130 18.17 45.90 -33.41
N GLY A 131 18.96 46.96 -33.21
CA GLY A 131 20.11 47.32 -34.04
C GLY A 131 20.27 48.82 -34.27
N HIS A 132 19.24 49.63 -33.99
CA HIS A 132 19.39 51.09 -34.01
C HIS A 132 20.01 51.58 -32.70
N GLN A 133 21.31 51.92 -32.75
CA GLN A 133 21.91 52.75 -31.72
C GLN A 133 21.16 54.09 -31.66
N PRO A 134 20.73 54.56 -30.48
CA PRO A 134 20.19 55.90 -30.36
C PRO A 134 21.29 56.89 -30.78
N LYS A 135 21.05 57.63 -31.86
CA LYS A 135 21.87 58.80 -32.17
C LYS A 135 21.61 59.79 -31.05
N ASN A 136 22.58 59.95 -30.16
CA ASN A 136 22.51 60.87 -29.04
C ASN A 136 22.71 62.31 -29.56
N GLU A 137 21.77 62.78 -30.36
CA GLU A 137 21.69 64.17 -30.80
C GLU A 137 20.82 64.86 -29.75
N PRO A 138 21.39 65.75 -28.93
CA PRO A 138 20.66 66.28 -27.80
C PRO A 138 19.58 67.22 -28.32
N ASP A 139 18.31 66.80 -28.24
CA ASP A 139 17.17 67.72 -28.29
C ASP A 139 17.20 68.53 -26.99
N ILE A 140 18.03 69.57 -27.00
CA ILE A 140 18.21 70.49 -25.90
C ILE A 140 16.96 71.39 -25.90
N SER A 141 15.92 70.96 -25.21
CA SER A 141 14.78 71.83 -24.95
C SER A 141 15.25 73.13 -24.29
N GLU A 142 14.59 74.25 -24.58
CA GLU A 142 14.94 75.57 -24.05
C GLU A 142 15.10 75.56 -22.53
N THR A 143 14.32 74.74 -21.83
CA THR A 143 14.40 74.53 -20.38
C THR A 143 15.73 73.92 -19.94
N LYS A 144 16.27 72.96 -20.71
CA LYS A 144 17.57 72.33 -20.41
C LYS A 144 18.74 73.26 -20.77
N GLN A 145 18.57 74.13 -21.76
CA GLN A 145 19.55 75.17 -22.09
C GLN A 145 19.61 76.24 -20.99
N LEU A 146 18.45 76.73 -20.52
CA LEU A 146 18.36 77.71 -19.44
C LEU A 146 19.02 77.21 -18.15
N VAL A 147 18.78 75.94 -17.77
CA VAL A 147 19.43 75.33 -16.60
C VAL A 147 20.94 75.26 -16.81
N ARG A 148 21.41 74.94 -18.01
CA ARG A 148 22.85 74.92 -18.29
C ARG A 148 23.46 76.31 -18.17
N GLU A 149 22.81 77.35 -18.70
CA GLU A 149 23.30 78.73 -18.62
C GLU A 149 23.31 79.29 -17.18
N LEU A 150 22.31 78.95 -16.37
CA LEU A 150 22.24 79.36 -14.96
C LEU A 150 23.36 78.75 -14.10
N PHE A 151 23.77 77.51 -14.40
CA PHE A 151 24.77 76.78 -13.63
C PHE A 151 26.20 76.85 -14.19
N HIS A 152 26.43 77.54 -15.31
CA HIS A 152 27.76 77.70 -15.94
C HIS A 152 28.23 79.16 -15.98
N LYS A 153 27.56 80.08 -15.29
CA LYS A 153 27.96 81.48 -15.17
C LYS A 153 28.75 81.71 -13.87
N GLU A 154 30.06 81.50 -13.95
CA GLU A 154 31.06 82.17 -13.10
C GLU A 154 31.92 83.10 -13.97
#